data_AF-A0A7H0SQP6-F1
#
_entry.id   AF-A0A7H0SQP6-F1
#
_cell.length_a   1.000
_cell.length_b   1.000
_cell.length_c   1.000
_cell.angle_alpha   90.00
_cell.angle_beta   90.00
_cell.angle_gamma   90.00
#
_symmetry.space_group_name_H-M   'P 1'
#
loop_
_entity.id
_entity.type
_entity.pdbx_description
1 polymer ?
#
loop_
_entity_poly.entity_id
_entity_poly.type
_entity_poly.pdbx_seq_one_letter_code
_entity_poly.pdbx_strand_id
1 'polypeptide(L)'
;MGPRWGGTRATRLTALTLATYGDRCHLCGKHGATTADHLVPRSRGGDDAIENLRPAHVACNSMRGSMPIEEWRRKHPIYEQKCSASRKW
;
A
#
# COMPACT_ATOMS: atom_id res chain seq x y z
N MET A 1 15.91 17.98 -2.68
CA MET A 1 15.62 16.57 -3.04
C MET A 1 15.80 15.74 -1.77
N GLY A 2 14.71 15.19 -1.21
CA GLY A 2 14.81 14.36 0.00
C GLY A 2 15.55 13.05 -0.28
N PRO A 3 16.16 12.40 0.74
CA PRO A 3 16.89 11.14 0.56
C PRO A 3 15.98 10.08 -0.05
N ARG A 4 16.44 9.27 -1.01
CA ARG A 4 15.61 8.23 -1.65
C ARG A 4 15.12 7.22 -0.60
N TRP A 5 13.90 6.70 -0.74
CA TRP A 5 13.42 5.61 0.13
C TRP A 5 14.26 4.36 -0.14
N GLY A 6 15.08 3.95 0.84
CA GLY A 6 16.01 2.84 0.70
C GLY A 6 16.92 2.66 1.92
N GLY A 7 17.60 1.52 1.98
CA GLY A 7 18.52 1.16 3.06
C GLY A 7 17.85 0.66 4.34
N THR A 8 18.65 0.43 5.38
CA THR A 8 18.23 -0.20 6.64
C THR A 8 17.06 0.51 7.33
N ARG A 9 16.98 1.84 7.21
CA ARG A 9 15.87 2.64 7.77
C ARG A 9 14.54 2.27 7.14
N ALA A 10 14.48 2.21 5.80
CA ALA A 10 13.26 1.85 5.07
C ALA A 10 12.84 0.40 5.37
N THR A 11 13.80 -0.52 5.47
CA THR A 11 13.53 -1.91 5.87
C THR A 11 12.94 -1.98 7.28
N ARG A 12 13.52 -1.26 8.24
CA ARG A 12 13.04 -1.22 9.63
C ARG A 12 11.63 -0.62 9.73
N LEU A 13 11.37 0.48 9.01
CA LEU A 13 10.04 1.10 8.98
C LEU A 13 9.00 0.21 8.32
N THR A 14 9.39 -0.50 7.26
CA THR A 14 8.51 -1.48 6.59
C THR A 14 8.14 -2.61 7.54
N ALA A 15 9.13 -3.21 8.21
CA ALA A 15 8.89 -4.25 9.20
C ALA A 15 8.02 -3.74 10.36
N LEU A 16 8.26 -2.52 10.84
CA LEU A 16 7.47 -1.91 11.90
C LEU A 16 6.01 -1.67 11.47
N THR A 17 5.80 -1.18 10.25
CA THR A 17 4.47 -0.94 9.67
C THR A 17 3.68 -2.24 9.57
N LEU A 18 4.32 -3.30 9.05
CA LEU A 18 3.71 -4.63 8.95
C LEU A 18 3.42 -5.25 10.32
N ALA A 19 4.30 -5.06 11.30
CA ALA A 19 4.08 -5.54 12.66
C ALA A 19 2.93 -4.80 13.37
N THR A 20 2.74 -3.51 13.06
CA THR A 20 1.74 -2.66 13.73
C THR A 20 0.35 -2.79 13.11
N TYR A 21 0.26 -2.79 11.77
CA TYR A 21 -1.02 -2.80 11.04
C TYR A 21 -1.34 -4.16 10.40
N GLY A 22 -0.42 -5.11 10.43
CA GLY A 22 -0.53 -6.38 9.73
C GLY A 22 -0.15 -6.32 8.25
N ASP A 23 -0.52 -7.36 7.52
CA ASP A 23 -0.19 -7.56 6.11
C ASP A 23 -1.36 -7.21 5.15
N ARG A 24 -2.41 -6.58 5.66
CA ARG A 24 -3.57 -6.20 4.85
C ARG A 24 -3.26 -4.91 4.08
N CYS A 25 -3.21 -5.00 2.76
CA CYS A 25 -2.98 -3.86 1.89
C CYS A 25 -4.10 -2.82 2.03
N HIS A 26 -3.77 -1.58 2.40
CA HIS A 26 -4.76 -0.51 2.56
C HIS A 26 -5.36 0.01 1.23
N LEU A 27 -4.75 -0.34 0.09
CA LEU A 27 -5.22 0.04 -1.25
C LEU A 27 -6.31 -0.94 -1.71
N CYS A 28 -5.97 -2.22 -1.82
CA CYS A 28 -6.87 -3.24 -2.37
C CYS A 28 -7.61 -4.08 -1.31
N GLY A 29 -7.28 -3.94 -0.03
CA GLY A 29 -7.89 -4.68 1.07
C GLY A 29 -7.45 -6.14 1.22
N LYS A 30 -6.62 -6.67 0.32
CA LYS A 30 -6.14 -8.07 0.35
C LYS A 30 -4.90 -8.23 1.24
N HIS A 31 -4.74 -9.43 1.80
CA HIS A 31 -3.56 -9.83 2.58
C HIS A 31 -2.31 -10.03 1.70
N GLY A 32 -1.14 -10.18 2.31
CA GLY A 32 0.15 -10.35 1.62
C GLY A 32 0.89 -9.05 1.28
N ALA A 33 0.59 -7.94 1.94
CA ALA A 33 1.39 -6.72 1.82
C ALA A 33 2.80 -6.94 2.36
N THR A 34 3.80 -6.46 1.62
CA THR A 34 5.23 -6.62 1.96
C THR A 34 5.97 -5.29 2.00
N THR A 35 5.31 -4.20 1.63
CA THR A 35 5.91 -2.86 1.58
C THR A 35 5.12 -1.87 2.42
N ALA A 36 5.78 -0.80 2.86
CA ALA A 36 5.12 0.36 3.44
C ALA A 36 4.93 1.43 2.37
N ASP A 37 3.73 1.97 2.30
CA ASP A 37 3.29 3.04 1.42
C ASP A 37 3.00 4.30 2.24
N HIS A 38 3.42 5.46 1.74
CA HIS A 38 3.21 6.75 2.40
C HIS A 38 1.84 7.32 2.02
N LEU A 39 0.94 7.50 2.98
CA LEU A 39 -0.39 8.10 2.74
C LEU A 39 -0.25 9.46 2.05
N VAL A 40 0.62 10.32 2.58
CA VAL A 40 1.10 11.53 1.92
C VAL A 40 2.44 11.22 1.26
N PRO A 41 2.54 11.26 -0.08
CA PRO A 41 3.81 11.02 -0.77
C PRO A 41 4.88 11.99 -0.29
N ARG A 42 6.12 11.50 -0.18
CA ARG A 42 7.28 12.33 0.22
C ARG A 42 7.51 13.54 -0.68
N SER A 43 7.16 13.43 -1.97
CA SER A 43 7.22 14.56 -2.92
C SER A 43 6.26 15.70 -2.58
N ARG A 44 5.22 15.43 -1.77
CA ARG A 44 4.25 16.40 -1.25
C ARG A 44 4.51 16.76 0.22
N GLY A 45 5.68 16.43 0.76
CA GLY A 45 6.06 16.77 2.14
C GLY A 45 5.66 15.72 3.19
N GLY A 46 5.27 14.51 2.78
CA GLY A 46 5.01 13.42 3.72
C GLY A 46 6.26 12.97 4.48
N ASP A 47 6.10 12.72 5.76
CA ASP A 47 7.12 12.23 6.67
C ASP A 47 7.19 10.69 6.70
N ASP A 48 8.25 10.16 7.30
CA ASP A 48 8.45 8.72 7.47
C ASP A 48 7.85 8.21 8.80
N ALA A 49 6.91 8.97 9.39
CA ALA A 49 6.24 8.59 10.63
C ALA A 49 5.33 7.39 10.40
N ILE A 50 5.17 6.55 11.42
CA ILE A 50 4.30 5.38 11.34
C ILE A 50 2.83 5.74 11.14
N GLU A 51 2.42 6.95 11.52
CA GLU A 51 1.08 7.47 11.22
C GLU A 51 0.87 7.63 9.72
N ASN A 52 1.91 8.05 8.98
CA ASN A 52 1.88 8.25 7.53
C ASN A 52 2.18 6.97 6.73
N LEU A 53 2.61 5.88 7.37
CA LEU A 53 2.92 4.61 6.70
C LEU A 53 1.76 3.62 6.79
N ARG A 54 1.44 2.97 5.68
CA ARG A 54 0.47 1.87 5.64
C ARG A 54 0.98 0.68 4.83
N PRO A 55 0.59 -0.55 5.19
CA PRO A 55 0.96 -1.73 4.41
C PRO A 55 0.34 -1.69 3.01
N ALA A 56 1.16 -2.01 2.01
CA ALA A 56 0.74 -2.17 0.62
C ALA A 56 1.53 -3.28 -0.09
N HIS A 57 0.93 -3.88 -1.13
CA HIS A 57 1.64 -4.75 -2.05
C HIS A 57 2.60 -3.95 -2.92
N VAL A 58 3.72 -4.56 -3.33
CA VAL A 58 4.66 -3.96 -4.30
C VAL A 58 3.93 -3.51 -5.56
N ALA A 59 3.04 -4.35 -6.10
CA ALA A 59 2.28 -4.04 -7.31
C ALA A 59 1.31 -2.87 -7.10
N CYS A 60 0.50 -2.89 -6.02
CA CYS A 60 -0.45 -1.82 -5.74
C CYS A 60 0.26 -0.49 -5.46
N ASN A 61 1.35 -0.51 -4.71
CA ASN A 61 2.16 0.67 -4.41
C ASN A 61 2.78 1.27 -5.69
N SER A 62 3.35 0.41 -6.55
CA SER A 62 3.89 0.84 -7.85
C SER A 62 2.81 1.44 -8.76
N MET A 63 1.62 0.84 -8.82
CA MET A 63 0.48 1.36 -9.58
C MET A 63 -0.05 2.68 -9.03
N ARG A 64 0.01 2.88 -7.71
CA ARG A 64 -0.36 4.15 -7.07
C ARG A 64 0.62 5.25 -7.42
N GLY A 65 1.92 5.03 -7.24
CA GLY A 65 2.94 6.06 -7.45
C GLY A 65 2.64 7.32 -6.63
N SER A 66 2.54 8.48 -7.30
CA SER A 66 2.21 9.77 -6.66
C SER A 66 0.71 10.10 -6.65
N MET A 67 -0.15 9.16 -7.04
CA MET A 67 -1.58 9.37 -7.14
C MET A 67 -2.22 9.45 -5.74
N PRO A 68 -3.17 10.38 -5.53
CA PRO A 68 -3.97 10.39 -4.31
C PRO A 68 -4.84 9.12 -4.21
N ILE A 69 -5.08 8.67 -2.97
CA ILE A 69 -5.79 7.41 -2.72
C ILE A 69 -7.19 7.37 -3.33
N GLU A 70 -7.90 8.50 -3.31
CA GLU A 70 -9.24 8.66 -3.91
C GLU A 70 -9.24 8.35 -5.41
N GLU A 71 -8.24 8.87 -6.13
CA GLU A 71 -8.12 8.65 -7.57
C GLU A 71 -7.70 7.20 -7.87
N TRP A 72 -6.82 6.63 -7.04
CA TRP A 72 -6.44 5.22 -7.17
C TRP A 72 -7.65 4.31 -6.97
N ARG A 73 -8.46 4.54 -5.93
CA ARG A 73 -9.69 3.78 -5.66
C ARG A 73 -10.71 3.90 -6.79
N ARG A 74 -10.80 5.07 -7.44
CA ARG A 74 -11.67 5.27 -8.61
C ARG A 74 -11.23 4.41 -9.79
N LYS A 75 -9.92 4.27 -10.02
CA LYS A 75 -9.35 3.46 -11.12
C LYS A 75 -9.33 1.97 -10.80
N HIS A 76 -9.22 1.61 -9.52
CA HIS A 76 -9.17 0.24 -9.02
C HIS A 76 -10.31 0.00 -8.03
N PRO A 77 -11.56 -0.11 -8.51
CA PRO A 77 -12.63 -0.52 -7.65
C PRO A 77 -12.28 -1.89 -7.06
N ILE A 78 -12.39 -2.00 -5.73
CA ILE A 78 -12.31 -3.27 -5.02
C ILE A 78 -13.50 -4.11 -5.48
N TYR A 79 -13.30 -4.87 -6.56
CA TYR A 79 -14.27 -5.83 -7.03
C TYR A 79 -14.28 -6.94 -5.98
N GLU A 80 -15.27 -6.91 -5.10
CA GLU A 80 -15.57 -8.02 -4.23
C GLU A 80 -15.61 -9.27 -5.11
N GLN A 81 -14.77 -10.23 -4.74
CA GLN A 81 -14.52 -11.41 -5.53
C GLN A 81 -15.82 -12.19 -5.61
N LYS A 82 -16.64 -11.94 -6.64
CA LYS A 82 -17.80 -12.78 -6.95
C LYS A 82 -17.24 -14.17 -7.10
N CYS A 83 -17.58 -15.05 -6.17
CA CYS A 83 -17.32 -16.47 -6.29
C CYS A 83 -17.98 -16.88 -7.60
N SER A 84 -17.20 -17.02 -8.66
CA SER A 84 -17.68 -17.55 -9.93
C SER A 84 -18.16 -18.94 -9.59
N ALA A 85 -19.48 -19.12 -9.44
CA ALA A 85 -20.10 -20.41 -9.21
C ALA A 85 -19.66 -21.32 -10.35
N SER A 86 -18.59 -22.08 -10.11
CA SER A 86 -18.02 -22.98 -11.10
C SER A 86 -18.90 -24.22 -11.10
N ARG A 87 -19.82 -24.24 -12.07
CA ARG A 87 -20.30 -25.38 -12.86
C ARG A 87 -21.78 -25.20 -13.21
N LYS A 88 -22.06 -25.09 -14.50
CA LYS A 88 -23.34 -25.52 -15.05
C LYS A 88 -23.18 -27.03 -15.34
N TRP A 89 -23.82 -27.85 -14.50
CA TRP A 89 -24.38 -29.17 -14.81
C TRP A 89 -24.99 -29.28 -16.21
#